data_AF-A0A352KA05-F1
#
_entry.id   AF-A0A352KA05-F1
#
_cell.length_a   1.000
_cell.length_b   1.000
_cell.length_c   1.000
_cell.angle_alpha   90.00
_cell.angle_beta   90.00
_cell.angle_gamma   90.00
#
_symmetry.space_group_name_H-M   'P 1'
#
loop_
_entity.id
_entity.type
_entity.pdbx_description
1 polymer ?
#
loop_
_entity_poly.entity_id
_entity_poly.type
_entity_poly.pdbx_seq_one_letter_code
_entity_poly.pdbx_strand_id
1 'polypeptide(L)' 'MAIKSVYDMCKQAEQVIETLSAEQVVALKDDPNVEIVDIRDIREIWRDGGVPNAYHVPRGMLEFWI' A
#
# COMPACT_ATOMS: atom_id res chain seq x y z
N MET A 1 -21.90 -13.97 15.34
CA MET A 1 -21.25 -13.09 14.35
C MET A 1 -20.54 -14.01 13.37
N ALA A 2 -20.83 -13.93 12.07
CA ALA A 2 -20.13 -14.74 11.09
C ALA A 2 -18.68 -14.24 10.98
N ILE A 3 -17.69 -15.14 11.08
CA ILE A 3 -16.29 -14.80 10.86
C ILE A 3 -16.15 -14.44 9.38
N LYS A 4 -15.77 -13.19 9.08
CA LYS A 4 -15.45 -12.78 7.71
C LYS A 4 -14.10 -13.39 7.34
N SER A 5 -14.00 -13.92 6.12
CA SER A 5 -12.70 -14.35 5.60
C SER A 5 -11.84 -13.13 5.25
N VAL A 6 -10.53 -13.33 5.20
CA VAL A 6 -9.59 -12.30 4.71
C VAL A 6 -9.98 -11.84 3.31
N TYR A 7 -10.42 -12.77 2.45
CA TYR A 7 -10.88 -12.47 1.10
C TYR A 7 -12.09 -11.53 1.08
N ASP A 8 -13.09 -11.79 1.92
CA ASP A 8 -14.28 -10.92 2.01
C ASP A 8 -13.92 -9.52 2.50
N MET A 9 -12.94 -9.40 3.40
CA MET A 9 -12.46 -8.11 3.89
C MET A 9 -11.73 -7.33 2.79
N CYS A 10 -10.84 -7.97 2.02
CA CYS A 10 -10.18 -7.35 0.87
C CYS A 10 -11.20 -6.88 -0.18
N LYS A 11 -12.16 -7.73 -0.54
CA LYS A 11 -13.22 -7.39 -1.49
C LYS A 11 -14.05 -6.18 -1.06
N GLN A 12 -14.33 -6.06 0.24
CA GLN A 12 -15.05 -4.91 0.78
C GLN A 12 -14.18 -3.64 0.73
N ALA A 13 -12.89 -3.74 0.98
CA ALA A 13 -11.97 -2.60 0.87
C ALA A 13 -11.86 -2.11 -0.59
N GLU A 14 -11.71 -3.02 -1.55
CA GLU A 14 -11.65 -2.70 -3.00
C GLU A 14 -12.89 -1.96 -3.52
N GLN A 15 -14.04 -2.09 -2.85
CA GLN A 15 -15.27 -1.38 -3.24
C GLN A 15 -15.29 0.09 -2.82
N VAL A 16 -14.43 0.50 -1.89
CA VAL A 16 -14.42 1.86 -1.32
C VAL A 16 -13.12 2.62 -1.59
N ILE A 17 -12.12 1.95 -2.18
CA ILE A 17 -10.86 2.56 -2.59
C ILE A 17 -10.74 2.57 -4.11
N GLU A 18 -9.92 3.48 -4.63
CA GLU A 18 -9.47 3.40 -6.01
C GLU A 18 -8.27 2.43 -6.11
N THR A 19 -8.31 1.51 -7.07
CA THR A 19 -7.19 0.61 -7.37
C THR A 19 -6.51 1.08 -8.64
N LEU A 20 -5.26 1.52 -8.52
CA LEU A 20 -4.44 1.98 -9.64
C LEU A 20 -3.59 0.84 -10.20
N SER A 21 -3.39 0.84 -11.52
CA SER A 21 -2.40 -0.02 -12.17
C SER A 21 -0.97 0.46 -11.88
N ALA A 22 0.02 -0.42 -12.04
CA ALA A 22 1.42 -0.06 -11.85
C ALA A 22 1.84 1.09 -12.78
N GLU A 23 1.38 1.08 -14.03
CA GLU A 23 1.66 2.13 -15.01
C GLU A 23 1.08 3.48 -14.59
N GLN A 24 -0.13 3.50 -14.03
CA GLN A 24 -0.76 4.71 -13.51
C GLN A 24 0.04 5.28 -12.33
N VAL A 25 0.48 4.42 -11.39
CA VAL A 25 1.31 4.86 -10.26
C VAL A 25 2.65 5.41 -10.73
N VAL A 26 3.29 4.78 -11.72
CA VAL A 26 4.56 5.28 -12.31
C VAL A 26 4.38 6.66 -12.95
N ALA A 27 3.22 6.95 -13.55
CA ALA A 27 2.92 8.26 -14.11
C ALA A 27 2.71 9.35 -13.04
N LEU A 28 2.28 8.96 -11.84
CA LEU A 28 2.02 9.87 -10.71
C LEU A 28 3.21 10.07 -9.77
N LYS A 29 4.27 9.26 -9.88
CA LYS A 29 5.38 9.21 -8.92
C LYS A 29 6.11 10.55 -8.70
N ASP A 30 6.07 11.44 -9.70
CA ASP A 30 6.78 12.73 -9.68
C ASP A 30 5.85 13.90 -9.31
N ASP A 31 4.56 13.63 -9.05
CA ASP A 31 3.60 14.64 -8.58
C ASP A 31 3.89 14.97 -7.10
N PRO A 32 4.17 16.24 -6.74
CA PRO A 32 4.46 16.62 -5.36
C PRO A 32 3.28 16.45 -4.39
N ASN A 33 2.07 16.18 -4.89
CA ASN A 33 0.88 15.91 -4.07
C ASN A 33 0.62 14.40 -3.87
N VAL A 34 1.49 13.53 -4.38
CA VAL A 34 1.35 12.08 -4.29
C VAL A 34 2.48 11.51 -3.44
N GLU A 35 2.12 10.72 -2.43
CA GLU A 35 3.06 9.96 -1.61
C GLU A 35 2.86 8.47 -1.87
N ILE A 36 3.93 7.77 -2.21
CA ILE A 36 3.90 6.32 -2.40
C ILE A 36 4.31 5.68 -1.08
N VAL A 37 3.40 4.93 -0.45
CA VAL A 37 3.66 4.26 0.83
C VAL A 37 3.85 2.76 0.65
N ASP A 38 5.03 2.24 0.98
CA ASP A 38 5.31 0.80 0.98
C ASP A 38 5.01 0.19 2.36
N ILE A 39 3.95 -0.63 2.43
CA ILE A 39 3.42 -1.20 3.67
C ILE A 39 3.89 -2.62 4.00
N ARG A 40 4.87 -3.13 3.24
CA ARG A 40 5.41 -4.49 3.40
C ARG A 40 6.19 -4.67 4.70
N ASP A 41 6.67 -5.88 4.98
CA ASP A 41 7.67 -6.09 6.01
C ASP A 41 9.03 -5.53 5.55
N ILE A 42 9.78 -4.91 6.46
CA ILE A 42 11.11 -4.34 6.16
C ILE A 42 12.08 -5.37 5.54
N ARG A 43 11.95 -6.65 5.89
CA ARG A 43 12.78 -7.74 5.36
C ARG A 43 12.53 -8.00 3.88
N GLU A 44 11.32 -7.74 3.39
CA GLU A 44 10.98 -7.85 1.96
C GLU A 44 11.68 -6.75 1.16
N ILE A 45 11.72 -5.52 1.70
CA ILE A 45 12.41 -4.39 1.07
C ILE A 45 13.90 -4.63 0.99
N TRP A 46 14.52 -5.16 2.05
CA TRP A 46 15.95 -5.46 2.03
C TRP A 46 16.33 -6.55 1.02
N ARG A 47 15.43 -7.50 0.75
CA ARG A 47 15.67 -8.60 -0.17
C ARG A 47 15.39 -8.22 -1.63
N ASP A 48 14.24 -7.59 -1.86
CA ASP A 48 13.67 -7.42 -3.20
C ASP A 48 13.76 -5.96 -3.69
N GLY A 49 14.17 -5.04 -2.82
CA GLY A 49 14.09 -3.60 -3.07
C GLY A 49 12.67 -3.05 -2.89
N GLY A 50 12.53 -1.76 -3.16
CA GLY A 50 11.25 -1.04 -3.09
C GLY A 50 11.15 0.00 -4.20
N VAL A 51 9.99 0.65 -4.27
CA VAL A 51 9.78 1.75 -5.21
C VAL A 51 10.67 2.93 -4.79
N PRO A 52 11.45 3.52 -5.72
CA PRO A 52 12.27 4.68 -5.38
C PRO A 52 11.46 5.82 -4.77
N ASN A 53 12.00 6.46 -3.73
CA ASN A 53 11.38 7.55 -2.98
C ASN A 53 10.07 7.19 -2.24
N ALA A 54 9.66 5.92 -2.22
CA ALA A 54 8.50 5.52 -1.43
C ALA A 54 8.80 5.63 0.07
N TYR A 55 7.87 6.23 0.82
CA TYR A 55 7.91 6.23 2.26
C TYR A 55 7.52 4.84 2.80
N HIS A 56 8.33 4.30 3.71
CA HIS A 56 8.10 2.96 4.24
C HIS A 56 7.44 2.98 5.62
N VAL A 57 6.26 2.37 5.71
CA VAL A 57 5.52 2.19 6.98
C VAL A 57 4.84 0.83 6.97
N PRO A 58 5.32 -0.17 7.74
CA PRO A 58 4.69 -1.48 7.80
C PRO A 58 3.19 -1.37 8.13
N ARG A 59 2.35 -2.19 7.50
CA ARG A 59 0.88 -2.08 7.60
C ARG A 59 0.35 -1.96 9.04
N GLY A 60 0.95 -2.65 10.01
CA GLY A 60 0.51 -2.62 11.41
C GLY A 60 0.84 -1.33 12.18
N MET A 61 1.62 -0.42 11.58
CA MET A 61 1.97 0.87 12.15
C MET A 61 1.32 2.04 11.39
N LEU A 62 0.55 1.75 10.34
CA LEU A 62 0.04 2.77 9.41
C LEU A 62 -0.84 3.81 10.11
N GLU A 63 -1.69 3.37 11.03
CA GLU A 63 -2.61 4.24 11.77
C GLU A 63 -1.93 5.15 12.81
N PHE A 64 -0.65 4.97 13.07
CA PHE A 64 0.09 5.67 14.13
C PHE A 64 1.24 6.53 13.62
N TRP A 65 1.73 6.30 12.39
CA TRP A 65 2.96 6.88 11.88
C TRP A 65 2.75 7.93 10.79
N ILE A 66 1.56 8.05 10.21
CA ILE A 66 1.24 8.98 9.13
C ILE A 66 -0.03 9.79 9.42
#